data_AF-A0A0K9XLL7-F1
#
_entry.id   AF-A0A0K9XLL7-F1
#
_cell.length_a   1.000
_cell.length_b   1.000
_cell.length_c   1.000
_cell.angle_alpha   90.00
_cell.angle_beta   90.00
_cell.angle_gamma   90.00
#
_symmetry.space_group_name_H-M   'P 1'
#
loop_
_entity.id
_entity.type
_entity.pdbx_description
1 polymer ?
#
loop_
_entity_poly.entity_id
_entity_poly.type
_entity_poly.pdbx_seq_one_letter_code
_entity_poly.pdbx_strand_id
1 'polypeptide(L)'
;MRRISLALTTAALIGTTAALAVPAQAAPASATRTTAAAKECHEDNAMIYTNGTRLRAKAGTSGAVKGQLYFGDPIRILKKSGGWDYVQLKSRSKGGLAKGTRGWVAHKNIIPPFCGY
;
A
#
# COMPACT_ATOMS: atom_id res chain seq x y z
N MET A 1 -12.29 -17.15 -40.39
CA MET A 1 -10.81 -17.04 -40.40
C MET A 1 -10.25 -17.88 -39.25
N ARG A 2 -9.31 -18.76 -39.59
CA ARG A 2 -8.52 -19.77 -38.84
C ARG A 2 -8.96 -20.19 -37.41
N ARG A 3 -9.38 -21.46 -37.34
CA ARG A 3 -9.44 -22.34 -36.16
C ARG A 3 -8.02 -22.70 -35.73
N ILE A 4 -7.72 -22.66 -34.43
CA ILE A 4 -6.52 -23.30 -33.88
C ILE A 4 -6.97 -24.14 -32.67
N SER A 5 -7.11 -25.42 -32.94
CA SER A 5 -7.18 -26.48 -31.93
C SER A 5 -5.74 -26.86 -31.57
N LEU A 6 -5.42 -26.97 -30.28
CA LEU A 6 -4.31 -27.80 -29.79
C LEU A 6 -4.81 -28.60 -28.60
N ALA A 7 -5.08 -29.88 -28.86
CA ALA A 7 -5.02 -30.95 -27.88
C ALA A 7 -3.63 -31.60 -27.96
N LEU A 8 -3.22 -32.29 -26.89
CA LEU A 8 -2.10 -33.25 -26.71
C LEU A 8 -1.37 -32.85 -25.40
N THR A 9 -1.08 -33.69 -24.41
CA THR A 9 -1.23 -35.13 -24.15
C THR A 9 -0.80 -35.30 -22.69
N THR A 10 -1.58 -36.01 -21.88
CA THR A 10 -1.18 -36.37 -20.51
C THR A 10 -0.11 -37.46 -20.55
N ALA A 11 1.09 -37.16 -20.04
CA ALA A 11 2.12 -38.16 -19.75
C ALA A 11 2.19 -38.39 -18.24
N ALA A 12 1.85 -39.60 -17.81
CA ALA A 12 2.11 -40.11 -16.46
C ALA A 12 3.37 -40.98 -16.52
N LEU A 13 4.37 -40.70 -15.66
CA LEU A 13 5.46 -41.63 -15.36
C LEU A 13 5.79 -41.57 -13.86
N ILE A 14 5.83 -42.76 -13.28
CA ILE A 14 6.19 -43.12 -11.91
C ILE A 14 7.72 -43.24 -11.86
N GLY A 15 8.38 -42.75 -10.80
CA GLY A 15 9.83 -42.94 -10.64
C GLY A 15 10.39 -42.41 -9.33
N THR A 16 11.03 -43.32 -8.58
CA THR A 16 11.52 -43.24 -7.19
C THR A 16 12.90 -42.57 -7.01
N THR A 17 13.04 -41.94 -5.83
CA THR A 17 14.24 -41.64 -4.99
C THR A 17 15.39 -40.77 -5.54
N ALA A 18 15.63 -39.64 -4.86
CA ALA A 18 16.94 -39.24 -4.36
C ALA A 18 16.77 -38.16 -3.27
N ALA A 19 17.15 -38.47 -2.04
CA ALA A 19 17.26 -37.49 -0.96
C ALA A 19 18.55 -36.69 -1.14
N LEU A 20 18.44 -35.37 -1.30
CA LEU A 20 19.50 -34.40 -1.04
C LEU A 20 18.91 -33.25 -0.22
N ALA A 21 19.65 -32.89 0.81
CA ALA A 21 19.29 -31.97 1.89
C ALA A 21 19.16 -30.49 1.46
N VAL A 22 18.80 -29.66 2.46
CA VAL A 22 18.79 -28.18 2.61
C VAL A 22 17.65 -27.34 1.98
N PRO A 23 17.17 -26.26 2.64
CA PRO A 23 17.35 -25.79 4.03
C PRO A 23 16.04 -25.56 4.80
N ALA A 24 16.20 -25.30 6.10
CA ALA A 24 15.18 -24.89 7.05
C ALA A 24 14.25 -23.81 6.50
N GLN A 25 12.98 -24.16 6.26
CA GLN A 25 11.91 -23.19 6.11
C GLN A 25 11.57 -22.63 7.50
N ALA A 26 12.42 -21.72 7.98
CA ALA A 26 11.99 -20.71 8.94
C ALA A 26 11.04 -19.77 8.18
N ALA A 27 9.79 -20.19 8.03
CA ALA A 27 8.72 -19.25 7.72
C ALA A 27 8.71 -18.22 8.86
N PRO A 28 8.90 -16.92 8.62
CA PRO A 28 8.55 -15.95 9.63
C PRO A 28 7.05 -16.13 9.86
N ALA A 29 6.73 -16.65 11.04
CA ALA A 29 5.40 -16.59 11.61
C ALA A 29 4.88 -15.19 11.31
N SER A 30 3.89 -15.12 10.42
CA SER A 30 3.26 -13.88 10.05
C SER A 30 2.73 -13.30 11.35
N ALA A 31 3.43 -12.29 11.85
CA ALA A 31 3.09 -11.61 13.07
C ALA A 31 1.63 -11.17 12.93
N THR A 32 0.76 -11.82 13.70
CA THR A 32 -0.56 -11.30 14.03
C THR A 32 -0.31 -9.96 14.68
N ARG A 33 -0.37 -8.89 13.88
CA ARG A 33 -0.33 -7.54 14.40
C ARG A 33 -1.62 -7.38 15.16
N THR A 34 -1.52 -7.51 16.49
CA THR A 34 -2.50 -6.99 17.43
C THR A 34 -2.86 -5.59 16.95
N THR A 35 -4.06 -5.44 16.41
CA THR A 35 -4.67 -4.14 16.19
C THR A 35 -4.89 -3.55 17.56
N ALA A 36 -3.87 -2.85 18.06
CA ALA A 36 -4.01 -1.91 19.14
C ALA A 36 -5.17 -1.00 18.74
N ALA A 37 -6.26 -1.06 19.51
CA ALA A 37 -7.38 -0.16 19.37
C ALA A 37 -6.83 1.26 19.49
N ALA A 38 -6.66 1.92 18.35
CA ALA A 38 -6.40 3.34 18.32
C ALA A 38 -7.65 4.01 18.88
N LYS A 39 -7.46 4.87 19.89
CA LYS A 39 -8.43 5.85 20.36
C LYS A 39 -9.15 6.42 19.13
N GLU A 40 -10.48 6.44 19.12
CA GLU A 40 -11.26 7.02 18.01
C GLU A 40 -10.94 8.52 17.91
N CYS A 41 -9.82 8.80 17.25
CA CYS A 41 -9.57 10.07 16.63
C CYS A 41 -10.67 10.24 15.59
N HIS A 42 -11.02 11.47 15.24
CA HIS A 42 -11.76 11.64 14.00
C HIS A 42 -10.82 11.32 12.83
N GLU A 43 -10.54 10.03 12.60
CA GLU A 43 -9.64 9.44 11.59
C GLU A 43 -9.90 9.99 10.19
N ASP A 44 -11.11 10.52 10.01
CA ASP A 44 -11.63 11.11 8.79
C ASP A 44 -11.25 12.58 8.55
N ASN A 45 -10.59 13.25 9.49
CA ASN A 45 -10.24 14.67 9.42
C ASN A 45 -8.75 14.94 9.14
N ALA A 46 -8.00 13.94 8.67
CA ALA A 46 -6.62 14.16 8.26
C ALA A 46 -6.54 14.98 6.96
N MET A 47 -5.58 15.89 6.88
CA MET A 47 -5.38 16.77 5.72
C MET A 47 -3.91 16.93 5.36
N ILE A 48 -3.64 17.41 4.16
CA ILE A 48 -2.28 17.76 3.74
C ILE A 48 -1.89 19.15 4.26
N TYR A 49 -0.70 19.25 4.85
CA TYR A 49 -0.15 20.48 5.44
C TYR A 49 0.70 21.32 4.46
N THR A 50 1.08 20.79 3.30
CA THR A 50 2.01 21.48 2.39
C THR A 50 1.51 21.50 0.95
N ASN A 51 1.95 22.48 0.17
CA ASN A 51 1.66 22.58 -1.24
C ASN A 51 2.71 21.81 -2.06
N GLY A 52 2.26 20.96 -2.98
CA GLY A 52 3.16 20.21 -3.87
C GLY A 52 3.84 19.01 -3.22
N THR A 53 3.26 18.40 -2.17
CA THR A 53 3.80 17.13 -1.66
C THR A 53 3.57 16.01 -2.67
N ARG A 54 4.55 15.14 -2.84
CA ARG A 54 4.49 14.05 -3.82
C ARG A 54 3.78 12.84 -3.24
N LEU A 55 2.74 12.38 -3.92
CA LEU A 55 2.13 11.08 -3.67
C LEU A 55 2.94 10.01 -4.37
N ARG A 56 3.48 9.04 -3.63
CA ARG A 56 4.39 8.02 -4.17
C ARG A 56 3.78 6.62 -4.15
N ALA A 57 4.30 5.74 -5.00
CA ALA A 57 3.87 4.34 -5.07
C ALA A 57 4.39 3.50 -3.90
N LYS A 58 5.54 3.86 -3.31
CA LYS A 58 6.18 3.18 -2.17
C LYS A 58 6.59 4.20 -1.10
N ALA A 59 6.70 3.75 0.14
CA ALA A 59 7.31 4.54 1.20
C ALA A 59 8.79 4.77 0.87
N GLY A 60 9.22 6.03 0.83
CA GLY A 60 10.59 6.41 0.52
C GLY A 60 10.74 7.33 -0.70
N THR A 61 11.93 7.89 -0.87
CA THR A 61 12.27 8.78 -1.98
C THR A 61 12.51 8.03 -3.29
N SER A 62 12.81 6.74 -3.24
CA SER A 62 12.98 5.84 -4.41
C SER A 62 11.65 5.41 -5.04
N GLY A 63 10.52 5.65 -4.37
CA GLY A 63 9.20 5.33 -4.92
C GLY A 63 8.81 6.25 -6.07
N ALA A 64 8.28 5.69 -7.15
CA ALA A 64 7.74 6.45 -8.29
C ALA A 64 6.67 7.46 -7.84
N VAL A 65 6.69 8.65 -8.42
CA VAL A 65 5.74 9.73 -8.12
C VAL A 65 4.48 9.52 -8.95
N LYS A 66 3.35 9.35 -8.28
CA LYS A 66 2.02 9.21 -8.92
C LYS A 66 1.38 10.56 -9.23
N GLY A 67 1.78 11.60 -8.49
CA GLY A 67 1.30 12.96 -8.65
C GLY A 67 1.61 13.81 -7.42
N GLN A 68 0.91 14.94 -7.31
CA GLN A 68 1.11 15.92 -6.25
C GLN A 68 -0.19 16.18 -5.49
N LEU A 69 -0.07 16.43 -4.19
CA LEU A 69 -1.13 16.88 -3.30
C LEU A 69 -0.81 18.26 -2.77
N TYR A 70 -1.86 18.96 -2.36
CA TYR A 70 -1.82 20.37 -2.00
C TYR A 70 -2.43 20.58 -0.63
N PHE A 71 -2.14 21.76 -0.05
CA PHE A 71 -2.63 22.13 1.26
C PHE A 71 -4.16 22.01 1.33
N GLY A 72 -4.65 21.39 2.40
CA GLY A 72 -6.08 21.20 2.66
C GLY A 72 -6.72 20.04 1.88
N ASP A 73 -5.97 19.29 1.06
CA ASP A 73 -6.51 18.08 0.43
C ASP A 73 -6.92 17.08 1.53
N PRO A 74 -8.20 16.67 1.61
CA PRO A 74 -8.69 15.77 2.64
C PRO A 74 -8.26 14.33 2.32
N ILE A 75 -7.67 13.68 3.31
CA ILE A 75 -7.11 12.34 3.19
C ILE A 75 -7.60 11.45 4.33
N ARG A 76 -7.55 10.15 4.11
CA ARG A 76 -7.67 9.13 5.15
C ARG A 76 -6.35 8.40 5.28
N ILE A 77 -5.83 8.27 6.50
CA ILE A 77 -4.62 7.50 6.78
C ILE A 77 -5.02 6.03 6.91
N LEU A 78 -4.40 5.17 6.11
CA LEU A 78 -4.68 3.73 6.10
C LEU A 78 -3.59 2.93 6.80
N LYS A 79 -2.33 3.38 6.72
CA LYS A 79 -1.18 2.70 7.32
C LYS A 79 -0.04 3.67 7.56
N LYS A 80 0.78 3.41 8.58
CA LYS A 80 2.02 4.14 8.86
C LYS A 80 3.23 3.24 8.66
N SER A 81 4.34 3.78 8.16
CA SER A 81 5.61 3.06 7.97
C SER A 81 6.79 4.02 8.04
N GLY A 82 7.47 4.06 9.18
CA GLY A 82 8.56 5.01 9.42
C GLY A 82 8.08 6.45 9.23
N GLY A 83 8.83 7.24 8.48
CA GLY A 83 8.48 8.64 8.16
C GLY A 83 7.42 8.82 7.07
N TRP A 84 6.62 7.80 6.74
CA TRP A 84 5.63 7.82 5.66
C TRP A 84 4.28 7.27 6.11
N ASP A 85 3.22 7.87 5.60
CA ASP A 85 1.84 7.42 5.77
C ASP A 85 1.27 7.00 4.41
N TYR A 86 0.62 5.83 4.38
CA TYR A 86 -0.18 5.39 3.25
C TYR A 86 -1.58 5.99 3.39
N VAL A 87 -1.96 6.79 2.41
CA VAL A 87 -3.17 7.61 2.47
C VAL A 87 -4.07 7.36 1.28
N GLN A 88 -5.36 7.64 1.46
CA GLN A 88 -6.37 7.66 0.41
C GLN A 88 -7.01 9.05 0.33
N LEU A 89 -7.12 9.60 -0.88
CA LEU A 89 -7.79 10.87 -1.09
C LEU A 89 -9.30 10.74 -0.91
N LYS A 90 -9.90 11.65 -0.13
CA LYS A 90 -11.36 11.70 0.07
C LYS A 90 -12.08 12.51 -1.02
N SER A 91 -11.38 13.43 -1.67
CA SER A 91 -11.88 14.24 -2.79
C SER A 91 -10.83 14.33 -3.92
N ARG A 92 -11.20 14.94 -5.05
CA ARG A 92 -10.24 15.25 -6.12
C ARG A 92 -9.28 16.33 -5.62
N SER A 93 -7.97 16.08 -5.76
CA SER A 93 -6.94 17.06 -5.40
C SER A 93 -6.85 18.18 -6.44
N LYS A 94 -6.40 19.35 -6.00
CA LYS A 94 -5.99 20.46 -6.89
C LYS A 94 -4.89 20.03 -7.88
N GLY A 95 -4.11 19.02 -7.54
CA GLY A 95 -3.09 18.43 -8.42
C GLY A 95 -3.62 17.53 -9.53
N GLY A 96 -4.94 17.41 -9.69
CA GLY A 96 -5.57 16.59 -10.72
C GLY A 96 -5.72 15.11 -10.35
N LEU A 97 -5.25 14.68 -9.17
CA LEU A 97 -5.45 13.32 -8.67
C LEU A 97 -6.92 13.08 -8.35
N ALA A 98 -7.45 11.96 -8.83
CA ALA A 98 -8.85 11.59 -8.62
C ALA A 98 -9.14 11.20 -7.16
N LYS A 99 -10.39 11.36 -6.74
CA LYS A 99 -10.90 10.83 -5.47
C LYS A 99 -10.59 9.34 -5.36
N GLY A 100 -10.20 8.88 -4.17
CA GLY A 100 -9.87 7.49 -3.90
C GLY A 100 -8.48 7.08 -4.35
N THR A 101 -7.69 7.98 -4.97
CA THR A 101 -6.29 7.71 -5.29
C THR A 101 -5.52 7.41 -4.00
N ARG A 102 -4.70 6.36 -4.05
CA ARG A 102 -3.90 5.89 -2.92
C ARG A 102 -2.41 6.00 -3.19
N GLY A 103 -1.64 6.25 -2.14
CA GLY A 103 -0.19 6.28 -2.19
C GLY A 103 0.44 6.68 -0.87
N TRP A 104 1.76 6.84 -0.88
CA TRP A 104 2.57 7.21 0.26
C TRP A 104 2.89 8.69 0.25
N VAL A 105 2.74 9.33 1.41
CA VAL A 105 3.07 10.73 1.66
C VAL A 105 3.96 10.80 2.88
N ALA A 106 4.91 11.73 2.90
CA ALA A 106 5.78 11.91 4.07
C ALA A 106 4.96 12.38 5.29
N HIS A 107 5.19 11.76 6.44
CA HIS A 107 4.42 12.02 7.67
C HIS A 107 4.39 13.50 8.06
N LYS A 108 5.53 14.18 7.98
CA LYS A 108 5.67 15.63 8.25
C LYS A 108 4.78 16.55 7.40
N ASN A 109 4.23 16.05 6.30
CA ASN A 109 3.40 16.81 5.37
C ASN A 109 1.90 16.61 5.62
N ILE A 110 1.53 15.94 6.72
CA ILE A 110 0.15 15.58 7.06
C ILE A 110 -0.23 16.23 8.38
N ILE A 111 -1.39 16.88 8.40
CA ILE A 111 -2.09 17.27 9.62
C ILE A 111 -2.82 16.01 10.12
N PRO A 112 -2.44 15.45 11.29
CA PRO A 112 -3.09 14.27 11.83
C PRO A 112 -4.56 14.56 12.17
N PRO A 113 -5.41 13.52 12.21
CA PRO A 113 -6.77 13.69 12.68
C PRO A 113 -6.76 14.17 14.13
N PHE A 114 -7.57 15.17 14.45
CA PHE A 114 -7.75 15.60 15.84
C PHE A 114 -8.50 14.50 16.60
N CYS A 115 -7.89 14.02 17.67
CA CYS A 115 -8.55 13.18 18.66
C CYS A 115 -9.03 14.13 19.75
N GLY A 116 -10.33 14.15 20.05
CA GLY A 116 -10.89 14.97 21.12
C GLY A 116 -10.14 14.72 22.44
N TYR A 117 -9.98 15.79 23.22
CA TYR A 117 -9.38 15.76 24.57
C TYR A 117 -10.27 14.96 25.53
#